data_AF-A0A6P0JUG3-F1
#
_entry.id   AF-A0A6P0JUG3-F1
#
_cell.length_a   1.000
_cell.length_b   1.000
_cell.length_c   1.000
_cell.angle_alpha   90.00
_cell.angle_beta   90.00
_cell.angle_gamma   90.00
#
_symmetry.space_group_name_H-M   'P 1'
#
loop_
_entity.id
_entity.type
_entity.pdbx_description
1 polymer ?
#
loop_
_entity_poly.entity_id
_entity_poly.type
_entity_poly.pdbx_seq_one_letter_code
_entity_poly.pdbx_strand_id
1 'polypeptide(L)'
;MQDSHYNRARASLQQALSWYSNFRRHGRYLPDAALQATVRSELQSLKNALEKLDRKALRIAAFGLVSRGKSAVLNRIVGETVLEVGPLHGVTKYPRSLRWVVNEKVQVELMDTPGLDEI
;
A
#
# COMPACT_ATOMS: atom_id res chain seq x y z
N MET A 1 -20.30 -8.24 7.27
CA MET A 1 -19.29 -9.33 7.15
C MET A 1 -17.87 -8.79 6.93
N GLN A 2 -17.66 -7.75 6.10
CA GLN A 2 -16.33 -7.20 5.78
C GLN A 2 -15.55 -6.65 6.98
N ASP A 3 -16.23 -5.97 7.92
CA ASP A 3 -15.59 -5.45 9.14
C ASP A 3 -15.02 -6.55 10.05
N SER A 4 -15.53 -7.78 9.97
CA SER A 4 -15.06 -8.89 10.80
C SER A 4 -13.67 -9.36 10.40
N HIS A 5 -13.37 -9.40 9.09
CA HIS A 5 -12.06 -9.82 8.59
C HIS A 5 -11.01 -8.74 8.83
N TYR A 6 -11.37 -7.47 8.67
CA TYR A 6 -10.49 -6.35 8.98
C TYR A 6 -10.08 -6.35 10.45
N ASN A 7 -11.06 -6.41 11.36
CA ASN A 7 -10.79 -6.42 12.79
C ASN A 7 -10.00 -7.66 13.22
N ARG A 8 -10.28 -8.83 12.62
CA ARG A 8 -9.50 -10.06 12.86
C ARG A 8 -8.04 -9.90 12.40
N ALA A 9 -7.81 -9.44 11.18
CA ALA A 9 -6.46 -9.24 10.66
C ALA A 9 -5.66 -8.23 11.51
N ARG A 10 -6.30 -7.13 11.92
CA ARG A 10 -5.71 -6.12 12.81
C ARG A 10 -5.32 -6.72 14.15
N ALA A 11 -6.24 -7.45 14.80
CA ALA A 11 -5.99 -8.10 16.08
C ALA A 11 -4.85 -9.12 16.00
N SER A 12 -4.80 -9.94 14.93
CA SER A 12 -3.73 -10.92 14.74
C SER A 12 -2.36 -10.26 14.56
N LEU A 13 -2.27 -9.17 13.79
CA LEU A 13 -1.01 -8.42 13.63
C LEU A 13 -0.56 -7.77 14.94
N GLN A 14 -1.48 -7.17 15.70
CA GLN A 14 -1.18 -6.59 17.02
C GLN A 14 -0.71 -7.65 18.01
N GLN A 15 -1.35 -8.83 18.01
CA GLN A 15 -0.94 -9.97 18.84
C GLN A 15 0.45 -10.47 18.48
N ALA A 16 0.74 -10.68 17.20
CA ALA A 16 2.06 -11.11 16.73
C ALA A 16 3.13 -10.08 17.13
N LEU A 17 2.89 -8.80 16.88
CA LEU A 17 3.82 -7.73 17.26
C LEU A 17 4.06 -7.68 18.77
N SER A 18 3.01 -7.81 19.58
CA SER A 18 3.14 -7.86 21.04
C SER A 18 3.97 -9.07 21.48
N TRP A 19 3.70 -10.26 20.94
CA TRP A 19 4.41 -11.48 21.32
C TRP A 19 5.91 -11.40 21.00
N TYR A 20 6.26 -11.03 19.77
CA TYR A 20 7.64 -11.01 19.33
C TYR A 20 8.44 -9.78 19.79
N SER A 21 7.79 -8.62 20.04
CA SER A 21 8.47 -7.47 20.63
C SER A 21 8.76 -7.64 22.11
N ASN A 22 7.89 -8.36 22.84
CA ASN A 22 8.08 -8.71 24.25
C ASN A 22 9.04 -9.89 24.45
N PHE A 23 9.46 -10.59 23.38
CA PHE A 23 10.50 -11.62 23.43
C PHE A 23 11.84 -11.12 24.01
N ARG A 24 12.04 -9.79 24.06
CA ARG A 24 13.13 -9.14 24.80
C ARG A 24 13.10 -9.35 26.32
N ARG A 25 12.02 -9.89 26.89
CA ARG A 25 11.86 -10.13 28.34
C ARG A 25 12.04 -11.59 28.77
N HIS A 26 12.28 -12.54 27.86
CA HIS A 26 12.54 -13.92 28.27
C HIS A 26 13.95 -14.04 28.88
N GLY A 27 14.01 -14.64 30.07
CA GLY A 27 15.12 -14.53 31.00
C GLY A 27 16.47 -15.06 30.49
N ARG A 28 17.53 -14.44 31.01
CA ARG A 28 18.93 -14.91 31.07
C ARG A 28 19.66 -15.31 29.77
N TYR A 29 19.08 -15.10 28.58
CA TYR A 29 19.81 -15.25 27.33
C TYR A 29 19.72 -13.95 26.52
N LEU A 30 20.87 -13.29 26.26
CA LEU A 30 20.92 -12.26 25.23
C LEU A 30 20.81 -12.98 23.88
N PRO A 31 19.76 -12.72 23.07
CA PRO A 31 19.67 -13.33 21.75
C PRO A 31 20.86 -12.89 20.92
N ASP A 32 21.47 -13.82 20.18
CA ASP A 32 22.53 -13.55 19.20
C ASP A 32 22.17 -12.33 18.34
N ALA A 33 23.11 -11.40 18.19
CA ALA A 33 22.93 -10.16 17.45
C ALA A 33 22.48 -10.42 16.00
N ALA A 34 22.95 -11.52 15.40
CA ALA A 34 22.54 -11.93 14.06
C ALA A 34 21.05 -12.30 14.02
N LEU A 35 20.57 -13.10 14.98
CA LEU A 35 19.16 -13.48 15.10
C LEU A 35 18.27 -12.25 15.35
N GLN A 36 18.71 -11.32 16.18
CA GLN A 36 17.99 -10.06 16.41
C GLN A 36 17.86 -9.22 15.14
N ALA A 37 18.89 -9.20 14.30
CA ALA A 37 18.87 -8.47 13.04
C ALA A 37 17.89 -9.11 12.05
N THR A 38 17.88 -10.43 11.92
CA THR A 38 16.95 -11.17 11.05
C THR A 38 15.49 -10.99 11.48
N VAL A 39 15.20 -11.05 12.78
CA VAL A 39 13.82 -10.89 13.29
C VAL A 39 13.37 -9.43 13.19
N ARG A 40 14.29 -8.45 13.24
CA ARG A 40 13.95 -7.03 13.16
C ARG A 40 13.29 -6.67 11.83
N SER A 41 13.76 -7.19 10.69
CA SER A 41 13.15 -6.92 9.38
C SER A 41 11.72 -7.46 9.32
N GLU A 42 11.50 -8.69 9.82
CA GLU A 42 10.17 -9.30 9.86
C GLU A 42 9.21 -8.51 10.75
N LEU A 43 9.66 -8.07 11.93
CA LEU A 43 8.86 -7.21 12.80
C LEU A 43 8.54 -5.87 12.15
N GLN A 44 9.47 -5.31 11.38
CA GLN A 44 9.20 -4.09 10.63
C GLN A 44 8.16 -4.33 9.53
N SER A 45 8.22 -5.46 8.83
CA SER A 45 7.20 -5.86 7.85
C SER A 45 5.81 -5.99 8.48
N LEU A 46 5.71 -6.59 9.66
CA LEU A 46 4.45 -6.70 10.41
C LEU A 46 3.91 -5.33 10.84
N LYS A 47 4.77 -4.43 11.33
CA LYS A 47 4.39 -3.04 11.65
C LYS A 47 3.86 -2.32 10.41
N ASN A 48 4.58 -2.43 9.29
CA ASN A 48 4.16 -1.83 8.03
C ASN A 48 2.81 -2.38 7.56
N ALA A 49 2.54 -3.68 7.75
CA ALA A 49 1.26 -4.29 7.41
C ALA A 49 0.12 -3.75 8.29
N LEU A 50 0.36 -3.59 9.59
CA LEU A 50 -0.61 -3.02 10.52
C LEU A 50 -0.92 -1.56 10.17
N GLU A 51 0.11 -0.76 9.89
CA GLU A 51 -0.07 0.63 9.43
C GLU A 51 -0.86 0.71 8.12
N LYS A 52 -0.61 -0.20 7.16
CA LYS A 52 -1.37 -0.28 5.91
C LYS A 52 -2.85 -0.57 6.19
N LEU A 53 -3.16 -1.48 7.12
CA LEU A 53 -4.53 -1.74 7.54
C LEU A 53 -5.16 -0.50 8.19
N ASP A 54 -4.46 0.14 9.12
CA ASP A 54 -4.98 1.28 9.89
C ASP A 54 -5.29 2.50 9.03
N ARG A 55 -4.54 2.72 7.94
CA ARG A 55 -4.81 3.79 6.97
C ARG A 55 -6.16 3.64 6.27
N LYS A 56 -6.72 2.42 6.21
CA LYS A 56 -8.00 2.11 5.53
C LYS A 56 -8.12 2.72 4.12
N ALA A 57 -7.00 2.82 3.41
CA ALA A 57 -6.96 3.48 2.12
C ALA A 57 -7.60 2.58 1.05
N LEU A 58 -8.55 3.14 0.29
CA LEU A 58 -9.15 2.46 -0.86
C LEU A 58 -8.19 2.57 -2.04
N ARG A 59 -7.79 1.44 -2.62
CA ARG A 59 -6.94 1.41 -3.82
C ARG A 59 -7.78 1.14 -5.05
N ILE A 60 -7.65 1.99 -6.06
CA ILE A 60 -8.32 1.83 -7.35
C ILE A 60 -7.26 1.90 -8.44
N ALA A 61 -7.11 0.84 -9.22
CA ALA A 61 -6.16 0.79 -10.33
C ALA A 61 -6.92 0.88 -11.65
N ALA A 62 -6.45 1.76 -12.55
CA ALA A 62 -7.02 1.97 -13.87
C ALA A 62 -6.23 1.18 -14.91
N PHE A 63 -6.85 0.17 -15.50
CA PHE A 63 -6.26 -0.68 -16.53
C PHE A 63 -6.93 -0.44 -17.89
N GLY A 64 -6.23 -0.83 -18.96
CA GLY A 64 -6.74 -0.78 -20.32
C GLY A 64 -5.64 -0.62 -21.37
N LEU A 65 -6.02 -0.65 -22.64
CA LEU A 65 -5.11 -0.50 -23.77
C LEU A 65 -4.38 0.85 -23.78
N VAL A 66 -3.33 0.95 -24.59
CA VAL A 66 -2.54 2.17 -24.75
C VAL A 66 -3.37 3.30 -25.38
N SER A 67 -3.11 4.54 -24.97
CA SER A 67 -3.71 5.75 -25.58
C SER A 67 -5.26 5.83 -25.49
N ARG A 68 -5.85 5.28 -24.42
CA ARG A 68 -7.30 5.33 -24.15
C ARG A 68 -7.73 6.36 -23.11
N GLY A 69 -6.82 7.25 -22.72
CA GLY A 69 -7.13 8.34 -21.80
C GLY A 69 -7.22 7.95 -20.32
N LYS A 70 -6.64 6.82 -19.90
CA LYS A 70 -6.63 6.37 -18.48
C LYS A 70 -6.10 7.46 -17.55
N SER A 71 -4.91 7.98 -17.85
CA SER A 71 -4.25 9.04 -17.10
C SER A 71 -5.04 10.36 -17.13
N ALA A 72 -5.71 10.66 -18.24
CA ALA A 72 -6.57 11.83 -18.36
C ALA A 72 -7.83 11.74 -17.48
N VAL A 73 -8.45 10.56 -17.42
CA VAL A 73 -9.61 10.30 -16.53
C VAL A 73 -9.18 10.39 -15.08
N LEU A 74 -8.03 9.81 -14.71
CA LEU A 74 -7.52 9.89 -13.34
C LEU A 74 -7.22 11.34 -12.94
N ASN A 75 -6.56 12.13 -13.79
CA ASN A 75 -6.37 13.57 -13.56
C ASN A 75 -7.71 14.28 -13.33
N ARG A 76 -8.75 13.95 -14.12
CA ARG A 76 -10.06 14.57 -13.98
C ARG A 76 -10.77 14.21 -12.67
N ILE A 77 -10.63 12.96 -12.21
CA ILE A 77 -11.15 12.48 -10.92
C ILE A 77 -10.47 13.22 -9.76
N VAL A 78 -9.14 13.36 -9.82
CA VAL A 78 -8.38 14.10 -8.80
C VAL A 78 -8.69 15.59 -8.85
N GLY A 79 -8.98 16.14 -10.04
CA GLY A 79 -9.18 17.57 -10.28
C GLY A 79 -7.89 18.32 -10.59
N GLU A 80 -6.78 17.60 -10.75
CA GLU A 80 -5.44 18.15 -11.00
C GLU A 80 -4.73 17.38 -12.10
N THR A 81 -3.88 18.06 -12.88
CA THR A 81 -3.12 17.45 -13.98
C THR A 81 -1.76 16.97 -13.47
N VAL A 82 -1.75 15.85 -12.74
CA VAL A 82 -0.52 15.29 -12.13
C VAL A 82 0.12 14.21 -13.01
N LEU A 83 -0.70 13.41 -13.70
CA LEU A 83 -0.22 12.39 -14.64
C LEU A 83 0.05 13.02 -15.99
N GLU A 84 1.14 12.58 -16.60
CA GLU A 84 1.50 12.99 -17.95
C GLU A 84 0.48 12.44 -18.95
N VAL A 85 -0.02 13.32 -19.82
CA VAL A 85 -0.95 12.99 -20.89
C VAL A 85 -0.42 13.60 -22.17
N GLY A 86 -0.48 12.84 -23.26
CA GLY A 86 0.04 13.29 -24.54
C GLY A 86 -0.56 12.53 -25.72
N PRO A 87 -0.39 13.07 -26.93
CA PRO A 87 -0.88 12.43 -28.16
C PRO A 87 -0.04 11.21 -28.55
N LEU A 88 1.17 11.07 -28.00
CA LEU A 88 2.04 9.92 -28.20
C LEU A 88 1.50 8.73 -27.39
N HIS A 89 1.63 7.52 -27.95
CA HIS A 89 1.33 6.30 -27.21
C HIS A 89 2.42 6.02 -26.16
N GLY A 90 2.10 5.29 -25.10
CA GLY A 90 3.08 4.87 -24.09
C GLY A 90 3.67 5.96 -23.21
N VAL A 91 2.90 7.03 -22.97
CA VAL A 91 3.30 8.08 -22.01
C VAL A 91 3.46 7.49 -20.60
N THR A 92 2.52 6.63 -20.19
CA THR A 92 2.61 5.92 -18.91
C THR A 92 3.49 4.68 -19.03
N LYS A 93 4.79 4.84 -18.77
CA LYS A 93 5.77 3.72 -18.83
C LYS A 93 5.85 2.87 -17.57
N TYR A 94 5.49 3.44 -16.42
CA TYR A 94 5.56 2.78 -15.12
C TYR A 94 4.28 3.02 -14.33
N PRO A 95 3.84 2.07 -13.48
CA PRO A 95 2.72 2.30 -12.59
C PRO A 95 2.96 3.52 -11.70
N ARG A 96 1.99 4.43 -11.64
CA ARG A 96 2.05 5.64 -10.81
C ARG A 96 0.90 5.65 -9.82
N SER A 97 1.20 5.99 -8.57
CA SER A 97 0.20 6.09 -7.50
C SER A 97 -0.04 7.55 -7.14
N LEU A 98 -1.30 7.95 -7.12
CA LEU A 98 -1.77 9.26 -6.71
C LEU A 98 -2.57 9.11 -5.42
N ARG A 99 -2.29 9.97 -4.44
CA ARG A 99 -3.10 10.07 -3.24
C ARG A 99 -4.23 11.07 -3.49
N TRP A 100 -5.46 10.61 -3.38
CA TRP A 100 -6.65 11.42 -3.51
C TRP A 100 -7.46 11.38 -2.21
N VAL A 101 -7.66 12.53 -1.58
CA VAL A 101 -8.42 12.65 -0.32
C VAL A 101 -9.79 13.21 -0.67
N VAL A 102 -10.80 12.34 -0.68
CA VAL A 102 -12.19 12.73 -1.05
C VAL A 102 -12.83 13.55 0.05
N ASN A 103 -12.55 13.18 1.31
CA ASN A 103 -12.95 13.88 2.53
C ASN A 103 -12.01 13.45 3.67
N GLU A 104 -12.18 14.01 4.88
CA GLU A 104 -11.35 13.70 6.05
C GLU A 104 -11.35 12.22 6.47
N LYS A 105 -12.32 11.42 5.98
CA LYS A 105 -12.53 10.02 6.41
C LYS A 105 -12.11 8.99 5.37
N VAL A 106 -12.01 9.36 4.09
CA VAL A 106 -11.76 8.42 2.99
C VAL A 106 -10.50 8.83 2.23
N GLN A 107 -9.44 8.08 2.48
CA GLN A 107 -8.21 8.15 1.70
C GLN A 107 -8.29 7.18 0.52
N VAL A 108 -8.13 7.68 -0.70
CA VAL A 108 -8.08 6.88 -1.91
C VAL A 108 -6.67 6.94 -2.50
N GLU A 109 -6.15 5.81 -2.97
CA GLU A 109 -4.93 5.72 -3.75
C GLU A 109 -5.32 5.25 -5.16
N LEU A 110 -5.20 6.17 -6.12
CA LEU A 110 -5.46 5.90 -7.53
C LEU A 110 -4.17 5.45 -8.19
N MET A 111 -4.19 4.31 -8.87
CA MET A 111 -3.04 3.77 -9.59
C MET A 111 -3.27 3.85 -11.09
N ASP A 112 -2.46 4.66 -11.77
CA ASP A 112 -2.34 4.63 -13.22
C ASP A 112 -1.36 3.55 -13.63
N THR A 113 -1.74 2.72 -14.61
CA THR A 113 -0.88 1.64 -15.09
C THR A 113 -0.55 1.83 -16.56
N PRO A 114 0.60 1.30 -17.03
CA PRO A 114 0.89 1.21 -18.47
C PRO A 114 -0.23 0.53 -19.24
N GLY A 115 -0.27 0.78 -20.55
CA GLY A 115 -1.19 0.05 -21.41
C GLY A 115 -0.90 -1.44 -21.40
N LEU A 116 -1.94 -2.26 -21.44
CA LEU A 116 -1.76 -3.72 -21.45
C LEU A 116 -0.98 -4.23 -22.68
N ASP A 117 -0.99 -3.46 -23.77
CA ASP A 117 -0.26 -3.79 -25.01
C ASP A 117 1.24 -3.42 -24.94
N GLU A 118 1.71 -2.88 -23.81
CA GLU A 118 3.11 -2.49 -23.55
C GLU A 118 3.82 -3.39 -22.55
N ILE A 119 3.19 -4.51 -22.13
CA ILE A 119 3.73 -5.48 -21.17
C ILE A 119 4.27 -6.71 -21.90
#